data_AF-A0A0N8PTF5-F1
#
_entry.id   AF-A0A0N8PTF5-F1
#
_cell.length_a   1.000
_cell.length_b   1.000
_cell.length_c   1.000
_cell.angle_alpha   90.00
_cell.angle_beta   90.00
_cell.angle_gamma   90.00
#
_symmetry.space_group_name_H-M   'P 1'
#
loop_
_entity.id
_entity.type
_entity.pdbx_description
1 polymer ?
#
loop_
_entity_poly.entity_id
_entity_poly.type
_entity_poly.pdbx_seq_one_letter_code
_entity_poly.pdbx_strand_id
1 'polypeptide(L)'
;IDTIGGIDVDIPKDMWLSMTRKPLEAGSRHLDGLTALAFVRERYSLEDGDFGRQTDHMKVMRAVVQKLLAPEKITELPGLLKLAKKELVDTNLTDSDLISLAWLFKGMNGQDIKYMQIPGKSVVAADPLVRSPLWYWEPDKVRLKELVREQLH
;
A
#
# COMPACT_ATOMS: atom_id res chain seq x y z
N ILE A 1 -7.04 -10.44 0.51
CA ILE A 1 -6.29 -10.77 1.74
C ILE A 1 -6.78 -12.10 2.31
N ASP A 2 -8.09 -12.26 2.57
CA ASP A 2 -8.62 -13.53 3.09
C ASP A 2 -8.34 -14.73 2.17
N THR A 3 -8.45 -14.54 0.85
CA THR A 3 -8.15 -15.58 -0.15
C THR A 3 -6.72 -16.13 -0.09
N ILE A 4 -5.76 -15.31 0.38
CA ILE A 4 -4.35 -15.71 0.50
C ILE A 4 -3.99 -16.16 1.93
N GLY A 5 -4.99 -16.30 2.80
CA GLY A 5 -4.82 -16.74 4.19
C GLY A 5 -4.21 -15.66 5.09
N GLY A 6 -4.61 -14.40 4.91
CA GLY A 6 -4.11 -13.28 5.69
C GLY A 6 -2.70 -12.83 5.30
N ILE A 7 -2.19 -11.83 6.02
CA ILE A 7 -0.87 -11.23 5.80
C ILE A 7 -0.17 -10.97 7.14
N ASP A 8 1.16 -11.00 7.14
CA ASP A 8 1.96 -10.70 8.32
C ASP A 8 2.53 -9.29 8.20
N VAL A 9 2.24 -8.42 9.18
CA VAL A 9 2.59 -7.00 9.17
C VAL A 9 3.26 -6.63 10.48
N ASP A 10 4.37 -5.89 10.40
CA ASP A 10 5.03 -5.33 11.59
C ASP A 10 4.35 -4.01 12.01
N ILE A 11 3.73 -4.04 13.19
CA ILE A 11 2.99 -2.93 13.77
C ILE A 11 3.96 -2.12 14.64
N PRO A 12 4.22 -0.84 14.31
CA PRO A 12 5.29 -0.07 14.96
C PRO A 12 5.00 0.29 16.42
N LYS A 13 3.72 0.43 16.76
CA LYS A 13 3.26 0.80 18.10
C LYS A 13 1.84 0.33 18.33
N ASP A 14 1.48 0.15 19.60
CA ASP A 14 0.11 -0.14 20.00
C ASP A 14 -0.82 0.96 19.47
N MET A 15 -1.93 0.55 18.87
CA MET A 15 -2.90 1.48 18.31
C MET A 15 -4.32 0.99 18.51
N TRP A 16 -5.24 1.95 18.57
CA TRP A 16 -6.66 1.67 18.61
C TRP A 16 -7.23 1.75 17.19
N LEU A 17 -7.79 0.64 16.70
CA LEU A 17 -8.44 0.59 15.40
C LEU A 17 -9.87 1.12 15.52
N SER A 18 -10.09 2.36 15.08
CA SER A 18 -11.38 3.05 15.18
C SER A 18 -12.49 2.33 14.42
N MET A 19 -12.15 1.72 13.28
CA MET A 19 -13.11 1.02 12.42
C MET A 19 -13.70 -0.24 13.09
N THR A 20 -12.87 -1.00 13.82
CA THR A 20 -13.27 -2.26 14.46
C THR A 20 -13.49 -2.13 15.96
N ARG A 21 -13.14 -0.99 16.56
CA ARG A 21 -13.17 -0.73 18.01
C ARG A 21 -12.39 -1.78 18.79
N LYS A 22 -11.19 -2.10 18.31
CA LYS A 22 -10.30 -3.09 18.93
C LYS A 22 -8.88 -2.53 19.05
N PRO A 23 -8.13 -2.96 20.08
CA PRO A 23 -6.71 -2.68 20.13
C PRO A 23 -5.98 -3.53 19.09
N LEU A 24 -4.90 -2.98 18.54
CA LEU A 24 -3.89 -3.69 17.76
C LEU A 24 -2.55 -3.43 18.42
N GLU A 25 -1.95 -4.50 18.94
CA GLU A 25 -0.67 -4.44 19.63
C GLU A 25 0.50 -4.36 18.64
N ALA A 26 1.57 -3.70 19.08
CA ALA A 26 2.84 -3.60 18.36
C ALA A 26 3.49 -4.97 18.09
N GLY A 27 4.45 -4.98 17.18
CA GLY A 27 5.22 -6.14 16.74
C GLY A 27 4.62 -6.83 15.51
N SER A 28 5.17 -8.00 15.17
CA SER A 28 4.71 -8.81 14.05
C SER A 28 3.32 -9.40 14.33
N ARG A 29 2.32 -9.00 13.53
CA ARG A 29 0.93 -9.44 13.66
C ARG A 29 0.43 -10.05 12.36
N HIS A 30 -0.29 -11.15 12.51
CA HIS A 30 -1.04 -11.75 11.42
C HIS A 30 -2.41 -11.06 11.31
N LEU A 31 -2.70 -10.47 10.15
CA LEU A 31 -3.91 -9.71 9.89
C LEU A 31 -4.78 -10.43 8.84
N ASP A 32 -6.05 -10.63 9.19
CA ASP A 32 -7.10 -10.97 8.22
C ASP A 32 -7.51 -9.75 7.39
N GLY A 33 -8.38 -9.95 6.41
CA GLY A 33 -8.82 -8.88 5.50
C GLY A 33 -9.49 -7.71 6.21
N LEU A 34 -10.31 -7.98 7.24
CA LEU A 34 -10.99 -6.94 8.00
C LEU A 34 -10.01 -6.11 8.84
N THR A 35 -9.07 -6.77 9.51
CA THR A 35 -8.08 -6.11 10.38
C THR A 35 -7.04 -5.37 9.54
N ALA A 36 -6.61 -5.92 8.41
CA ALA A 36 -5.75 -5.21 7.47
C ALA A 36 -6.43 -3.96 6.89
N LEU A 37 -7.73 -4.04 6.54
CA LEU A 37 -8.51 -2.88 6.11
C LEU A 37 -8.65 -1.85 7.24
N ALA A 38 -8.87 -2.29 8.47
CA ALA A 38 -8.94 -1.41 9.64
C ALA A 38 -7.62 -0.68 9.86
N PHE A 39 -6.50 -1.39 9.75
CA PHE A 39 -5.15 -0.87 9.93
C PHE A 39 -4.83 0.22 8.89
N VAL A 40 -5.02 -0.05 7.59
CA VAL A 40 -4.71 0.95 6.54
C VAL A 40 -5.64 2.17 6.58
N ARG A 41 -6.85 2.03 7.11
CA ARG A 41 -7.81 3.14 7.22
C ARG A 41 -7.65 3.97 8.49
N GLU A 42 -6.84 3.53 9.44
CA GLU A 42 -6.63 4.26 10.68
C GLU A 42 -5.86 5.56 10.42
N ARG A 43 -6.23 6.61 11.16
CA ARG A 43 -5.71 7.97 10.94
C ARG A 43 -5.52 8.70 12.27
N TYR A 44 -6.38 8.47 13.25
CA TYR A 44 -6.41 9.26 14.48
C TYR A 44 -5.36 8.80 15.48
N SER A 45 -4.94 7.54 15.43
CA SER A 45 -3.86 7.02 16.26
C SER A 45 -2.45 7.26 15.69
N LEU A 46 -2.34 7.88 14.50
CA LEU A 46 -1.07 8.08 13.81
C LEU A 46 -0.51 9.48 14.11
N GLU A 47 0.74 9.55 14.58
CA GLU A 47 1.42 10.81 14.90
C GLU A 47 1.72 11.63 13.64
N ASP A 48 2.03 10.96 12.52
CA ASP A 48 2.39 11.59 11.24
C ASP A 48 1.18 11.79 10.30
N GLY A 49 -0.05 11.67 10.82
CA GLY A 49 -1.28 11.91 10.05
C GLY A 49 -1.36 11.12 8.74
N ASP A 50 -1.44 11.83 7.60
CA ASP A 50 -1.57 11.21 6.27
C ASP A 50 -0.32 10.41 5.86
N PHE A 51 0.86 10.87 6.25
CA PHE A 51 2.13 10.20 5.94
C PHE A 51 2.27 8.87 6.67
N GLY A 52 1.84 8.85 7.94
CA GLY A 52 1.70 7.60 8.69
C GLY A 52 0.78 6.62 7.96
N ARG A 53 -0.39 7.10 7.50
CA ARG A 53 -1.36 6.26 6.78
C ARG A 53 -0.78 5.72 5.47
N GLN A 54 -0.07 6.53 4.70
CA GLN A 54 0.60 6.09 3.47
C GLN A 54 1.68 5.05 3.76
N THR A 55 2.41 5.20 4.88
CA THR A 55 3.40 4.23 5.33
C THR A 55 2.74 2.89 5.68
N ASP A 56 1.62 2.90 6.40
CA ASP A 56 0.89 1.68 6.78
C ASP A 56 0.26 0.99 5.55
N HIS A 57 -0.26 1.76 4.60
CA HIS A 57 -0.66 1.24 3.27
C HIS A 57 0.50 0.49 2.60
N MET A 58 1.72 1.05 2.63
CA MET A 58 2.87 0.38 2.02
C MET A 58 3.25 -0.90 2.77
N LYS A 59 3.20 -0.93 4.10
CA LYS A 59 3.45 -2.16 4.87
C LYS A 59 2.51 -3.29 4.45
N VAL A 60 1.22 -2.99 4.29
CA VAL A 60 0.23 -3.96 3.81
C VAL A 60 0.52 -4.41 2.39
N MET A 61 0.86 -3.49 1.47
CA MET A 61 1.24 -3.87 0.10
C MET A 61 2.46 -4.79 0.07
N ARG A 62 3.51 -4.48 0.85
CA ARG A 62 4.70 -5.34 0.97
C ARG A 62 4.35 -6.73 1.51
N ALA A 63 3.52 -6.79 2.54
CA ALA A 63 3.08 -8.05 3.14
C ALA A 63 2.24 -8.89 2.16
N VAL A 64 1.37 -8.26 1.37
CA VAL A 64 0.61 -8.93 0.30
C VAL A 64 1.55 -9.49 -0.76
N VAL A 65 2.52 -8.71 -1.24
CA VAL A 65 3.50 -9.19 -2.24
C VAL A 65 4.32 -10.34 -1.68
N GLN A 66 4.82 -10.22 -0.45
CA GLN A 66 5.58 -11.28 0.22
C GLN A 66 4.76 -12.57 0.35
N LYS A 67 3.47 -12.47 0.69
CA LYS A 67 2.57 -13.63 0.79
C LYS A 67 2.30 -14.27 -0.58
N LEU A 68 2.12 -13.47 -1.63
CA LEU A 68 1.87 -13.95 -2.99
C LEU A 68 3.10 -14.62 -3.62
N LEU A 69 4.30 -14.13 -3.29
CA LEU A 69 5.57 -14.65 -3.80
C LEU A 69 6.16 -15.78 -2.92
N ALA A 70 5.50 -16.13 -1.81
CA ALA A 70 5.92 -17.23 -0.96
C ALA A 70 5.95 -18.55 -1.76
N PRO A 71 6.92 -19.44 -1.51
CA PRO A 71 7.07 -20.71 -2.24
C PRO A 71 5.79 -21.55 -2.28
N GLU A 72 5.02 -21.59 -1.19
CA GLU A 72 3.76 -22.35 -1.13
C GLU A 72 2.64 -21.74 -1.98
N LYS A 73 2.70 -20.44 -2.31
CA LYS A 73 1.65 -19.71 -3.06
C LYS A 73 1.98 -19.48 -4.52
N ILE A 74 3.22 -19.70 -4.93
CA ILE A 74 3.68 -19.40 -6.29
C ILE A 74 2.96 -20.24 -7.37
N THR A 75 2.52 -21.45 -7.02
CA THR A 75 1.76 -22.34 -7.92
C THR A 75 0.31 -21.88 -8.09
N GLU A 76 -0.27 -21.23 -7.07
CA GLU A 76 -1.63 -20.69 -7.06
C GLU A 76 -1.70 -19.29 -7.72
N LEU A 77 -0.55 -18.60 -7.83
CA LEU A 77 -0.45 -17.19 -8.24
C LEU A 77 -1.18 -16.87 -9.57
N PRO A 78 -1.07 -17.65 -10.66
CA PRO A 78 -1.82 -17.37 -11.89
C PRO A 78 -3.34 -17.37 -11.68
N GLY A 79 -3.85 -18.29 -10.85
CA GLY A 79 -5.28 -18.38 -10.52
C GLY A 79 -5.73 -17.20 -9.67
N LEU A 80 -4.92 -16.82 -8.68
CA LEU A 80 -5.17 -15.66 -7.81
C LEU A 80 -5.23 -14.35 -8.60
N LEU A 81 -4.32 -14.15 -9.56
CA LEU A 81 -4.29 -12.94 -10.39
C LEU A 81 -5.52 -12.84 -11.29
N LYS A 82 -5.94 -13.95 -11.91
CA LYS A 82 -7.17 -14.01 -12.72
C LYS A 82 -8.41 -13.72 -11.88
N LEU A 83 -8.49 -14.29 -10.68
CA LEU A 83 -9.58 -14.01 -9.74
C LEU A 83 -9.62 -12.54 -9.34
N ALA A 84 -8.47 -11.95 -8.98
CA ALA A 84 -8.38 -10.55 -8.60
C ALA A 84 -8.79 -9.61 -9.74
N LYS A 85 -8.33 -9.87 -10.97
CA LYS A 85 -8.75 -9.12 -12.16
C LYS A 85 -10.26 -9.22 -12.41
N LYS A 86 -10.84 -10.41 -12.27
CA LYS A 86 -12.27 -10.62 -12.54
C LYS A 86 -13.17 -9.94 -11.50
N GLU A 87 -12.79 -10.01 -10.22
CA GLU A 87 -13.70 -9.68 -9.12
C GLU A 87 -13.39 -8.33 -8.45
N LEU A 88 -12.16 -7.80 -8.57
CA LEU A 88 -11.68 -6.72 -7.70
C LEU A 88 -11.01 -5.55 -8.43
N VAL A 89 -10.36 -5.78 -9.58
CA VAL A 89 -9.47 -4.79 -10.22
C VAL A 89 -9.86 -4.57 -11.68
N ASP A 90 -10.25 -3.35 -12.01
CA ASP A 90 -10.38 -2.91 -13.39
C ASP A 90 -8.98 -2.59 -13.97
N THR A 91 -8.59 -3.32 -15.02
CA THR A 91 -7.27 -3.18 -15.64
C THR A 91 -7.33 -3.53 -17.13
N ASN A 92 -6.51 -2.82 -17.92
CA ASN A 92 -6.30 -3.12 -19.34
C ASN A 92 -5.26 -4.22 -19.58
N LEU A 93 -4.65 -4.78 -18.54
CA LEU A 93 -3.69 -5.87 -18.65
C LEU A 93 -4.38 -7.16 -19.06
N THR A 94 -3.83 -7.83 -20.08
CA THR A 94 -4.27 -9.18 -20.45
C THR A 94 -3.84 -10.20 -19.39
N ASP A 95 -4.44 -11.39 -19.41
CA ASP A 95 -4.03 -12.46 -18.48
C ASP A 95 -2.56 -12.86 -18.70
N SER A 96 -2.10 -12.83 -19.95
CA SER A 96 -0.69 -13.04 -20.29
C SER A 96 0.22 -11.95 -19.74
N ASP A 97 -0.21 -10.68 -19.75
CA ASP A 97 0.58 -9.58 -19.17
C ASP A 97 0.73 -9.77 -17.66
N LEU A 98 -0.37 -10.10 -16.97
CA LEU A 98 -0.35 -10.35 -15.52
C LEU A 98 0.57 -11.51 -15.15
N ILE A 99 0.49 -12.62 -15.89
CA ILE A 99 1.37 -13.78 -15.66
C ILE A 99 2.83 -13.42 -15.96
N SER A 100 3.10 -12.70 -17.05
CA SER A 100 4.45 -12.29 -17.42
C SER A 100 5.07 -11.35 -16.38
N LEU A 101 4.28 -10.38 -15.87
CA LEU A 101 4.69 -9.52 -14.76
C LEU A 101 4.97 -10.33 -13.50
N ALA A 102 4.12 -11.29 -13.16
CA ALA A 102 4.34 -12.17 -12.01
C ALA A 102 5.66 -12.95 -12.12
N TRP A 103 6.02 -13.43 -13.31
CA TRP A 103 7.30 -14.10 -13.55
C TRP A 103 8.49 -13.13 -13.54
N LEU A 104 8.33 -11.91 -14.06
CA LEU A 104 9.38 -10.88 -14.00
C LEU A 104 9.74 -10.54 -12.56
N PHE A 105 8.73 -10.45 -11.70
CA PHE A 105 8.89 -10.12 -10.29
C PHE A 105 9.10 -11.36 -9.39
N LYS A 106 9.20 -12.56 -9.98
CA LYS A 106 9.53 -13.77 -9.24
C LYS A 106 10.93 -13.65 -8.64
N GLY A 107 11.01 -13.77 -7.32
CA GLY A 107 12.27 -13.65 -6.58
C GLY A 107 12.52 -12.26 -6.02
N MET A 108 11.69 -11.25 -6.35
CA MET A 108 11.61 -10.06 -5.53
C MET A 108 10.98 -10.38 -4.18
N ASN A 109 11.35 -9.62 -3.17
CA ASN A 109 10.75 -9.66 -1.85
C ASN A 109 10.25 -8.26 -1.45
N GLY A 110 9.58 -8.17 -0.30
CA GLY A 110 9.00 -6.91 0.17
C GLY A 110 10.02 -5.77 0.38
N GLN A 111 11.31 -6.07 0.54
CA GLN A 111 12.37 -5.07 0.71
C GLN A 111 12.78 -4.41 -0.61
N ASP A 112 12.55 -5.09 -1.74
CA ASP A 112 12.81 -4.52 -3.07
C ASP A 112 11.77 -3.45 -3.45
N ILE A 113 10.65 -3.39 -2.71
CA ILE A 113 9.61 -2.37 -2.87
C ILE A 113 9.93 -1.17 -2.00
N LYS A 114 10.39 -0.08 -2.60
CA LYS A 114 10.66 1.19 -1.91
C LYS A 114 9.44 2.12 -1.97
N TYR A 115 9.04 2.63 -0.80
CA TYR A 115 8.09 3.72 -0.72
C TYR A 115 8.84 5.04 -0.79
N MET A 116 8.29 5.99 -1.54
CA MET A 116 8.82 7.35 -1.62
C MET A 116 7.68 8.36 -1.59
N GLN A 117 7.91 9.42 -0.81
CA GLN A 117 7.03 10.57 -0.73
C GLN A 117 7.43 11.58 -1.82
N ILE A 118 6.46 12.06 -2.60
CA ILE A 118 6.70 13.24 -3.44
C ILE A 118 6.98 14.43 -2.51
N PRO A 119 8.17 15.06 -2.57
CA PRO A 119 8.50 16.18 -1.70
C PRO A 119 7.59 17.36 -2.01
N GLY A 120 7.21 18.10 -0.97
CA GLY A 120 6.27 19.20 -1.10
C GLY A 120 5.79 19.70 0.24
N LYS A 121 4.74 20.52 0.22
CA LYS A 121 4.10 21.07 1.40
C LYS A 121 2.59 21.17 1.21
N SER A 122 1.87 21.12 2.32
CA SER A 122 0.44 21.41 2.32
C SER A 122 0.21 22.91 2.15
N VAL A 123 -0.64 23.28 1.20
CA VAL A 123 -1.09 24.66 0.98
C VAL A 123 -2.61 24.70 0.96
N VAL A 124 -3.18 25.85 1.33
CA VAL A 124 -4.61 26.11 1.15
C VAL A 124 -4.77 27.00 -0.08
N ALA A 125 -5.54 26.55 -1.05
CA ALA A 125 -5.83 27.32 -2.26
C ALA A 125 -7.33 27.22 -2.61
N ALA A 126 -7.83 28.21 -3.35
CA ALA A 126 -9.21 28.20 -3.81
C ALA A 126 -9.40 27.14 -4.90
N ASP A 127 -10.33 26.21 -4.68
CA ASP A 127 -10.66 25.21 -5.68
C ASP A 127 -11.52 25.81 -6.80
N PRO A 128 -11.13 25.69 -8.08
CA PRO A 128 -11.85 26.32 -9.19
C PRO A 128 -13.24 25.71 -9.45
N LEU A 129 -13.49 24.48 -9.01
CA LEU A 129 -14.76 23.78 -9.17
C LEU A 129 -15.69 24.05 -7.98
N VAL A 130 -15.16 23.93 -6.76
CA VAL A 130 -15.94 24.01 -5.51
C VAL A 130 -16.00 25.44 -4.94
N ARG A 131 -15.22 26.38 -5.50
CA ARG A 131 -15.17 27.81 -5.13
C ARG A 131 -14.94 28.04 -3.63
N SER A 132 -14.21 27.13 -2.99
CA SER A 132 -13.92 27.13 -1.56
C SER A 132 -12.43 26.84 -1.33
N PRO A 133 -11.83 27.34 -0.24
CA PRO A 133 -10.46 27.00 0.11
C PRO A 133 -10.35 25.52 0.48
N LEU A 134 -9.53 24.77 -0.27
CA LEU A 134 -9.23 23.36 -0.02
C LEU A 134 -7.73 23.17 0.24
N TRP A 135 -7.41 22.05 0.88
CA TRP A 135 -6.04 21.61 1.09
C TRP A 135 -5.49 20.94 -0.18
N TYR A 136 -4.33 21.41 -0.62
CA TYR A 136 -3.56 20.82 -1.72
C TYR A 136 -2.16 20.43 -1.26
N TRP A 137 -1.60 19.42 -1.91
CA TRP A 137 -0.17 19.14 -1.83
C TRP A 137 0.54 19.87 -2.96
N GLU A 138 1.35 20.87 -2.63
CA GLU A 138 2.19 21.59 -3.60
C GLU A 138 3.56 20.90 -3.70
N PRO A 139 3.88 20.24 -4.83
CA PRO A 139 5.15 19.54 -4.97
C PRO A 139 6.34 20.50 -5.08
N ASP A 140 7.43 20.16 -4.40
CA ASP A 140 8.73 20.80 -4.62
C ASP A 140 9.34 20.26 -5.92
N LYS A 141 9.25 21.07 -6.98
CA LYS A 141 9.71 20.68 -8.32
C LYS A 141 11.22 20.46 -8.42
N VAL A 142 12.03 21.11 -7.58
CA VAL A 142 13.49 20.96 -7.60
C VAL A 142 13.83 19.63 -6.96
N ARG A 143 13.35 19.41 -5.74
CA ARG A 143 13.60 18.17 -5.00
C ARG A 143 12.97 16.94 -5.67
N LEU A 144 11.84 17.10 -6.34
CA LEU A 144 11.23 16.03 -7.13
C LEU A 144 12.13 15.61 -8.30
N LYS A 145 12.76 16.56 -9.00
CA LYS A 145 13.68 16.23 -10.10
C LYS A 145 14.91 15.49 -9.59
N GLU A 146 15.42 15.87 -8.43
CA GLU A 146 16.53 15.17 -7.77
C GLU A 146 16.14 13.74 -7.40
N LEU A 147 14.98 13.57 -6.74
CA LEU A 147 14.45 12.26 -6.37
C LEU A 147 14.30 11.32 -7.59
N VAL A 148 13.75 11.84 -8.70
CA VAL A 148 13.60 11.06 -9.94
C VAL A 148 14.95 10.64 -10.50
N ARG A 149 15.96 11.53 -10.48
CA ARG A 149 17.30 11.24 -10.99
C ARG A 149 18.02 10.19 -10.15
N GLU A 150 17.90 10.24 -8.82
CA GLU A 150 18.57 9.31 -7.91
C GLU A 150 18.04 7.87 -8.00
N GLN A 151 16.81 7.67 -8.49
CA GLN A 151 16.11 6.39 -8.40
C GLN A 151 15.90 5.70 -9.77
N LEU A 152 16.06 6.44 -10.87
CA LEU A 152 15.94 5.91 -12.23
C LEU A 152 17.30 5.69 -12.93
N HIS A 153 18.40 5.78 -12.19
CA HIS A 153 19.76 5.47 -12.61
C HIS A 153 20.40 4.47 -11.63
#